data_AF-A0A529ZF92-F1
#
_entry.id   AF-A0A529ZF92-F1
#
_cell.length_a   1.000
_cell.length_b   1.000
_cell.length_c   1.000
_cell.angle_alpha   90.00
_cell.angle_beta   90.00
_cell.angle_gamma   90.00
#
_symmetry.space_group_name_H-M   'P 1'
#
loop_
_entity.id
_entity.type
_entity.pdbx_description
1 polymer ?
#
loop_
_entity_poly.entity_id
_entity_poly.type
_entity_poly.pdbx_seq_one_letter_code
_entity_poly.pdbx_strand_id
1 'polypeptide(L)' 'MNAHDGARPVGQVKEVTSLANPLVKDIKALALKKFRDQQNAFMAEGLKLVIDALDLGWSIRTLVFA' A
#
# COMPACT_ATOMS: atom_id res chain seq x y z
N MET A 1 10.96 24.44 -5.03
CA MET A 1 10.05 23.66 -5.89
C MET A 1 10.86 22.55 -6.56
N ASN A 2 10.65 21.28 -6.21
CA ASN A 2 11.45 20.17 -6.75
C ASN A 2 10.77 19.54 -7.96
N ALA A 3 11.54 19.40 -9.04
CA ALA A 3 11.11 18.98 -10.38
C ALA A 3 11.00 17.45 -10.54
N HIS A 4 10.18 16.80 -9.70
CA HIS A 4 9.96 15.35 -9.75
C HIS A 4 8.49 14.92 -9.85
N ASP A 5 7.59 15.80 -10.31
CA ASP A 5 6.23 15.39 -10.70
C ASP A 5 6.19 14.94 -12.17
N GLY A 6 6.98 13.91 -12.49
CA GLY A 6 6.68 13.09 -13.65
C GLY A 6 5.37 12.36 -13.35
N ALA A 7 4.34 12.58 -14.19
CA ALA A 7 3.00 12.02 -14.01
C ALA A 7 3.10 10.51 -13.72
N ARG A 8 2.90 10.13 -12.44
CA ARG A 8 2.84 8.71 -12.07
C ARG A 8 1.67 8.09 -12.83
N PRO A 9 1.85 6.94 -13.51
CA PRO A 9 0.74 6.28 -14.17
C PRO A 9 -0.38 6.05 -13.16
N VAL A 10 -1.62 6.33 -13.59
CA VAL A 10 -2.81 6.11 -12.76
C VAL A 10 -2.86 4.65 -12.31
N GLY A 11 -3.06 4.42 -11.02
CA GLY A 11 -3.19 3.08 -10.46
C GLY A 11 -4.38 2.32 -11.07
N GLN A 12 -4.33 1.00 -11.07
CA GLN A 12 -5.43 0.14 -11.50
C GLN A 12 -6.19 -0.41 -10.30
N VAL A 13 -7.53 -0.42 -10.39
CA VAL A 13 -8.39 -1.11 -9.43
C VAL A 13 -8.50 -2.57 -9.86
N LYS A 14 -8.31 -3.50 -8.91
CA LYS A 14 -8.40 -4.94 -9.15
C LYS A 14 -9.25 -5.59 -8.08
N GLU A 15 -10.36 -6.21 -8.49
CA GLU A 15 -11.15 -7.06 -7.61
C GLU A 15 -10.44 -8.40 -7.40
N VAL A 16 -10.35 -8.83 -6.13
CA VAL A 16 -9.74 -10.10 -5.74
C VAL A 16 -10.62 -10.80 -4.73
N THR A 17 -11.14 -11.96 -5.10
CA THR A 17 -12.01 -12.78 -4.22
C THR A 17 -11.30 -14.00 -3.65
N SER A 18 -10.15 -14.40 -4.23
CA SER A 18 -9.41 -15.60 -3.82
C SER A 18 -8.30 -15.28 -2.83
N LEU A 19 -8.32 -15.94 -1.67
CA LEU A 19 -7.23 -15.90 -0.68
C LEU A 19 -5.91 -16.51 -1.20
N ALA A 20 -5.98 -17.35 -2.24
CA ALA A 20 -4.80 -17.94 -2.87
C ALA A 20 -4.05 -16.97 -3.79
N ASN A 21 -4.66 -15.83 -4.14
CA ASN A 21 -4.06 -14.82 -5.00
C ASN A 21 -2.71 -14.34 -4.42
N PRO A 22 -1.63 -14.28 -5.22
CA PRO A 22 -0.31 -13.81 -4.76
C PRO A 22 -0.35 -12.45 -4.06
N LEU A 23 -1.16 -11.49 -4.54
CA LEU A 23 -1.27 -10.16 -3.93
C LEU A 23 -1.75 -10.22 -2.47
N VAL A 24 -2.71 -11.10 -2.18
CA VAL A 24 -3.23 -11.29 -0.82
C VAL A 24 -2.15 -11.90 0.08
N LYS A 25 -1.37 -12.84 -0.46
CA LYS A 25 -0.26 -13.47 0.27
C LYS A 25 0.85 -12.46 0.59
N ASP A 26 1.20 -11.60 -0.35
CA ASP A 26 2.22 -10.57 -0.18
C ASP A 26 1.80 -9.54 0.89
N ILE A 27 0.54 -9.10 0.89
CA ILE A 27 0.01 -8.20 1.93
C ILE A 27 0.05 -8.89 3.30
N LYS A 28 -0.41 -10.15 3.39
CA LYS A 28 -0.35 -10.92 4.65
C LYS A 28 1.07 -11.12 5.16
N ALA A 29 2.06 -11.24 4.27
CA ALA A 29 3.46 -11.42 4.64
C ALA A 29 4.01 -10.23 5.43
N LEU A 30 3.48 -9.01 5.23
CA LEU A 30 3.89 -7.80 5.97
C LEU A 30 3.63 -7.88 7.49
N ALA A 31 2.87 -8.87 7.97
CA ALA A 31 2.77 -9.17 9.40
C ALA A 31 4.13 -9.56 10.03
N LEU A 32 5.06 -10.12 9.25
CA LEU A 32 6.37 -10.55 9.72
C LEU A 32 7.44 -9.48 9.47
N LYS A 33 8.30 -9.25 10.46
CA LYS A 33 9.39 -8.24 10.40
C LYS A 33 10.29 -8.43 9.17
N LYS A 34 10.70 -9.68 8.89
CA LYS A 34 11.54 -10.03 7.74
C LYS A 34 11.01 -9.42 6.44
N PHE A 35 9.70 -9.57 6.17
CA PHE A 35 9.10 -9.08 4.94
C PHE A 35 8.90 -7.56 4.96
N ARG A 36 8.61 -6.95 6.12
CA ARG A 36 8.58 -5.49 6.24
C ARG A 36 9.92 -4.85 5.92
N ASP A 37 11.00 -5.40 6.47
CA ASP A 37 12.36 -4.92 6.24
C ASP A 37 12.76 -5.09 4.77
N GLN A 38 12.48 -6.27 4.19
CA GLN A 38 12.80 -6.56 2.79
C GLN A 38 12.05 -5.67 1.79
N GLN A 39 10.78 -5.37 2.06
CA GLN A 39 9.94 -4.59 1.16
C GLN A 39 9.95 -3.09 1.47
N ASN A 40 10.53 -2.69 2.61
CA ASN A 40 10.40 -1.35 3.18
C ASN A 40 8.94 -0.87 3.13
N ALA A 41 8.06 -1.69 3.71
CA ALA A 41 6.62 -1.51 3.68
C ALA A 41 5.98 -2.09 4.95
N PHE A 42 4.82 -1.54 5.33
CA PHE A 42 4.01 -2.01 6.44
C PHE A 42 2.53 -1.80 6.12
N MET A 43 1.65 -2.39 6.93
CA MET A 43 0.21 -2.23 6.82
C MET A 43 -0.29 -1.29 7.93
N ALA A 44 -1.17 -0.35 7.58
CA ALA A 44 -1.90 0.49 8.50
C ALA A 44 -3.40 0.36 8.21
N GLU A 45 -4.22 0.37 9.26
CA GLU A 45 -5.68 0.22 9.16
C GLU A 45 -6.41 1.42 9.76
N GLY A 46 -7.60 1.72 9.24
CA GLY A 46 -8.43 2.84 9.68
C GLY A 46 -8.41 4.04 8.73
N LEU A 47 -9.60 4.48 8.29
CA LEU A 47 -9.78 5.54 7.30
C LEU A 47 -9.09 6.85 7.70
N LYS A 48 -9.23 7.27 8.98
CA LYS A 48 -8.57 8.48 9.47
C LYS A 48 -7.04 8.40 9.34
N LEU A 49 -6.43 7.27 9.72
CA LEU A 49 -4.98 7.11 9.65
C LEU A 49 -4.47 7.12 8.21
N VAL A 50 -5.25 6.55 7.28
CA VAL A 50 -4.93 6.60 5.84
C VAL A 50 -4.95 8.04 5.33
N ILE A 51 -5.96 8.82 5.69
CA ILE A 51 -6.07 10.24 5.30
C ILE A 51 -4.91 11.04 5.93
N ASP A 52 -4.70 10.91 7.23
CA ASP A 52 -3.62 11.62 7.94
C ASP A 52 -2.24 11.29 7.31
N ALA A 53 -2.01 10.05 6.90
CA ALA A 53 -0.77 9.66 6.23
C ALA A 53 -0.60 10.33 4.85
N LEU A 54 -1.68 10.42 4.06
CA LEU A 54 -1.67 11.14 2.79
C LEU A 54 -1.36 12.63 3.00
N ASP A 55 -2.00 13.26 3.97
CA ASP A 55 -1.80 14.68 4.30
C ASP A 55 -0.36 14.96 4.79
N LEU A 56 0.25 14.00 5.49
CA LEU A 56 1.64 14.05 5.93
C LEU A 56 2.65 13.68 4.82
N GLY A 57 2.19 13.41 3.60
CA GLY A 57 3.05 13.12 2.44
C GLY A 57 3.60 11.69 2.39
N TRP A 58 3.03 10.75 3.15
CA TRP A 58 3.40 9.34 3.03
C TRP A 58 2.98 8.79 1.66
N SER A 59 3.84 7.98 1.08
CA SER A 59 3.53 7.29 -0.18
C SER A 59 2.80 5.98 0.08
N ILE A 60 1.52 5.90 -0.31
CA ILE A 60 0.73 4.67 -0.25
C ILE A 60 1.07 3.80 -1.47
N ARG A 61 1.51 2.55 -1.21
CA ARG A 61 1.77 1.56 -2.27
C ARG A 61 0.49 0.87 -2.76
N THR A 62 -0.38 0.49 -1.83
CA THR A 62 -1.63 -0.25 -2.10
C THR A 62 -2.71 0.20 -1.11
N LEU A 63 -3.91 0.50 -1.62
CA LEU A 63 -5.12 0.69 -0.82
C LEU A 63 -6.00 -0.55 -0.94
N VAL A 64 -6.52 -1.05 0.18
CA VAL A 64 -7.43 -2.20 0.24
C VAL A 64 -8.72 -1.78 0.93
N PHE A 65 -9.85 -2.19 0.36
CA PHE A 65 -11.18 -1.97 0.89
C PHE A 65 -12.08 -3.16 0.54
N ALA A 66 -13.19 -3.31 1.25
CA ALA A 66 -14.23 -4.30 1.01
C ALA A 66 -15.59 -3.69 1.35
#